data_AF-A0A416JTS3-F1
#
_entry.id   AF-A0A416JTS3-F1
#
_cell.length_a   1.000
_cell.length_b   1.000
_cell.length_c   1.000
_cell.angle_alpha   90.00
_cell.angle_beta   90.00
_cell.angle_gamma   90.00
#
_symmetry.space_group_name_H-M   'P 1'
#
loop_
_entity.id
_entity.type
_entity.pdbx_description
1 polymer ?
#
loop_
_entity_poly.entity_id
_entity_poly.type
_entity_poly.pdbx_seq_one_letter_code
_entity_poly.pdbx_strand_id
1 'polypeptide(L)'
;MTSKAQERKALNEIKEILVQLEPEGYVRTALDGCLEIAADNIDNDFACSMKQRAEAADRDASKYAVLAEQRKAEIEQLNSTNQSLRQDRDTVSELLVKERKQNAEEINRLNGIIAECRKDSDDKEYQIQDMANQILKLKAQVYDLTF
;
A
#
# COMPACT_ATOMS: atom_id res chain seq x y z
N MET A 1 -28.68 2.42 54.71
CA MET A 1 -28.40 3.18 53.47
C MET A 1 -28.70 4.64 53.74
N THR A 2 -27.78 5.53 53.39
CA THR A 2 -28.01 6.98 53.36
C THR A 2 -29.02 7.30 52.25
N SER A 3 -29.98 8.20 52.48
CA SER A 3 -30.91 8.62 51.42
C SER A 3 -30.27 9.66 50.50
N LYS A 4 -30.74 9.76 49.25
CA LYS A 4 -30.29 10.83 48.33
C LYS A 4 -30.43 12.23 48.95
N ALA A 5 -31.46 12.45 49.77
CA ALA A 5 -31.66 13.71 50.48
C ALA A 5 -30.58 13.97 51.56
N GLN A 6 -30.16 12.93 52.28
CA GLN A 6 -29.08 13.02 53.26
C GLN A 6 -27.72 13.29 52.57
N GLU A 7 -27.43 12.59 51.47
CA GLU A 7 -26.23 12.84 50.65
C GLU A 7 -26.21 14.27 50.08
N ARG A 8 -27.35 14.76 49.58
CA ARG A 8 -27.45 16.13 49.06
C ARG A 8 -27.22 17.18 50.14
N LYS A 9 -27.73 16.93 51.35
CA LYS A 9 -27.49 17.81 52.50
C LYS A 9 -26.00 17.90 52.82
N ALA A 10 -25.31 16.76 52.92
CA ALA A 10 -23.87 16.72 53.16
C ALA A 10 -23.07 17.44 52.05
N LEU A 11 -23.45 17.26 50.79
CA LEU A 11 -22.82 17.95 49.66
C LEU A 11 -22.97 19.47 49.75
N ASN A 12 -24.13 19.99 50.16
CA ASN A 12 -24.35 21.42 50.31
C ASN A 12 -23.54 22.02 51.46
N GLU A 13 -23.44 21.32 52.60
CA GLU A 13 -22.60 21.74 53.73
C GLU A 13 -21.12 21.87 53.31
N ILE A 14 -20.61 20.91 52.53
CA ILE A 14 -19.25 20.97 51.99
C ILE A 14 -19.08 22.15 51.02
N LYS A 15 -20.07 22.41 50.15
CA LYS A 15 -20.06 23.59 49.24
C LYS A 15 -19.93 24.90 50.00
N GLU A 16 -20.70 25.07 51.07
CA GLU A 16 -20.67 26.29 51.89
C GLU A 16 -19.29 26.50 52.54
N ILE A 17 -18.67 25.43 53.06
CA ILE A 17 -17.30 25.48 53.59
C ILE A 17 -16.32 25.94 52.50
N LEU A 18 -16.39 25.36 51.30
CA LEU A 18 -15.47 25.70 50.20
C LEU A 18 -15.68 27.11 49.61
N VAL A 19 -16.86 27.70 49.76
CA VAL A 19 -17.12 29.10 49.36
C VAL A 19 -16.46 30.10 50.32
N GLN A 20 -16.29 29.72 51.59
CA GLN A 20 -15.63 30.57 52.59
C GLN A 20 -14.09 30.55 52.50
N LEU A 21 -13.52 29.56 51.79
CA LEU A 21 -12.08 29.47 51.56
C LEU A 21 -11.63 30.37 50.40
N GLU A 22 -10.35 30.76 50.41
CA GLU A 22 -9.74 31.49 49.31
C GLU A 22 -9.84 30.68 48.00
N PRO A 23 -10.15 31.32 46.85
CA PRO A 23 -10.38 30.63 45.58
C PRO A 23 -9.24 29.72 45.12
N GLU A 24 -8.00 30.16 45.30
CA GLU A 24 -6.77 29.40 44.96
C GLU A 24 -6.18 28.68 46.18
N GLY A 25 -6.97 28.54 47.24
CA GLY A 25 -6.56 27.83 48.45
C GLY A 25 -6.43 26.33 48.19
N TYR A 26 -5.42 25.71 48.78
CA TYR A 26 -5.05 24.30 48.54
C TYR A 26 -6.22 23.32 48.60
N VAL A 27 -7.12 23.48 49.58
CA VAL A 27 -8.27 22.58 49.77
C VAL A 27 -9.29 22.74 48.66
N ARG A 28 -9.53 23.98 48.20
CA ARG A 28 -10.49 24.27 47.13
C ARG A 28 -9.96 23.71 45.80
N THR A 29 -8.69 23.95 45.50
CA THR A 29 -8.03 23.39 44.31
C THR A 29 -8.03 21.86 44.32
N ALA A 30 -7.76 21.22 45.46
CA ALA A 30 -7.74 19.76 45.55
C ALA A 30 -9.12 19.11 45.35
N LEU A 31 -10.21 19.82 45.68
CA LEU A 31 -11.58 19.33 45.54
C LEU A 31 -12.28 19.83 44.27
N ASP A 32 -11.59 20.58 43.41
CA ASP A 32 -12.13 21.06 42.15
C ASP A 32 -12.60 19.88 41.27
N GLY A 33 -13.82 20.00 40.72
CA GLY A 33 -14.49 18.93 39.98
C GLY A 33 -15.01 17.75 40.83
N CYS A 34 -14.67 17.63 42.12
CA CYS A 34 -15.13 16.52 42.96
C CYS A 34 -16.62 16.66 43.35
N LEU A 35 -17.09 17.89 43.57
CA LEU A 35 -18.44 18.15 44.06
C LEU A 35 -19.50 18.01 42.96
N GLU A 36 -19.12 18.31 41.72
CA GLU A 36 -19.91 18.07 40.51
C GLU A 36 -20.10 16.56 40.32
N ILE A 37 -19.03 15.77 40.46
CA ILE A 37 -19.11 14.30 40.41
C ILE A 37 -19.98 13.76 41.55
N ALA A 38 -19.86 14.31 42.76
CA ALA A 38 -20.71 13.90 43.87
C ALA A 38 -22.20 14.18 43.57
N ALA A 39 -22.52 15.32 42.94
CA ALA A 39 -23.89 15.62 42.51
C ALA A 39 -24.39 14.60 41.47
N ASP A 40 -23.59 14.34 40.43
CA ASP A 40 -23.92 13.37 39.38
C ASP A 40 -24.08 11.94 39.94
N ASN A 41 -23.24 11.56 40.90
CA ASN A 41 -23.33 10.27 41.58
C ASN A 41 -24.65 10.10 42.32
N ILE A 42 -25.09 11.14 43.04
CA ILE A 42 -26.39 11.11 43.76
C ILE A 42 -27.55 11.01 42.76
N ASP A 43 -27.49 11.78 41.66
CA ASP A 43 -28.58 11.82 40.68
C ASP A 43 -28.73 10.51 39.92
N ASN A 44 -27.59 9.93 39.49
CA ASN A 44 -27.57 8.78 38.58
C ASN A 44 -27.27 7.45 39.28
N ASP A 45 -27.18 7.41 40.61
CA ASP A 45 -26.79 6.22 41.38
C ASP A 45 -25.42 5.66 40.94
N PHE A 46 -24.47 6.55 40.71
CA PHE A 46 -23.08 6.21 40.37
C PHE A 46 -22.16 6.26 41.59
N ALA A 47 -20.97 5.69 41.43
CA ALA A 47 -19.89 5.71 42.42
C ALA A 47 -18.57 6.14 41.77
N CYS A 48 -18.61 7.21 40.99
CA CYS A 48 -17.45 7.75 40.29
C CYS A 48 -16.64 8.69 41.21
N SER A 49 -15.33 8.78 40.97
CA SER A 49 -14.44 9.69 41.70
C SER A 49 -13.44 10.34 40.75
N MET A 50 -12.89 11.49 41.13
CA MET A 50 -11.80 12.13 40.38
C MET A 50 -10.58 11.21 40.27
N LYS A 51 -10.28 10.43 41.32
CA LYS A 51 -9.21 9.42 41.28
C LYS A 51 -9.43 8.40 40.17
N GLN A 52 -10.61 7.81 40.08
CA GLN A 52 -10.92 6.84 39.03
C GLN A 52 -10.84 7.45 37.62
N ARG A 53 -11.27 8.71 37.45
CA ARG A 53 -11.16 9.42 36.17
C ARG A 53 -9.71 9.67 35.79
N ALA A 54 -8.87 10.14 36.73
CA ALA A 54 -7.45 10.35 36.51
C ALA A 54 -6.73 9.04 36.16
N GLU A 55 -6.95 7.97 36.93
CA GLU A 55 -6.36 6.65 36.65
C GLU A 55 -6.82 6.08 35.29
N ALA A 56 -8.07 6.34 34.89
CA ALA A 56 -8.55 5.94 33.57
C ALA A 56 -7.85 6.73 32.45
N ALA A 57 -7.73 8.05 32.61
CA ALA A 57 -7.03 8.91 31.67
C ALA A 57 -5.54 8.51 31.54
N ASP A 58 -4.85 8.21 32.64
CA ASP A 58 -3.46 7.77 32.63
C ASP A 58 -3.29 6.41 31.93
N ARG A 59 -4.20 5.47 32.20
CA ARG A 59 -4.23 4.17 31.51
C ARG A 59 -4.42 4.34 30.02
N ASP A 60 -5.35 5.19 29.61
CA ASP A 60 -5.65 5.40 28.19
C ASP A 60 -4.52 6.18 27.50
N ALA A 61 -3.95 7.20 28.14
CA ALA A 61 -2.76 7.88 27.64
C ALA A 61 -1.59 6.92 27.43
N SER A 62 -1.35 6.03 28.40
CA SER A 62 -0.31 4.99 28.30
C SER A 62 -0.58 4.02 27.15
N LYS A 63 -1.83 3.56 26.98
CA LYS A 63 -2.22 2.70 25.85
C LYS A 63 -2.01 3.41 24.51
N TYR A 64 -2.42 4.68 24.39
CA TYR A 64 -2.27 5.44 23.17
C TYR A 64 -0.81 5.73 22.83
N ALA A 65 0.05 5.97 23.83
CA ALA A 65 1.48 6.12 23.62
C ALA A 65 2.10 4.84 23.03
N VAL A 66 1.78 3.67 23.58
CA VAL A 66 2.24 2.38 23.04
C VAL A 66 1.73 2.15 21.62
N LEU A 67 0.44 2.43 21.38
CA LEU A 67 -0.15 2.26 20.05
C LEU A 67 0.49 3.20 19.02
N ALA A 68 0.80 4.45 19.41
CA ALA A 68 1.46 5.40 18.52
C ALA A 68 2.85 4.92 18.09
N GLU A 69 3.65 4.40 19.03
CA GLU A 69 4.97 3.83 18.71
C GLU A 69 4.87 2.59 17.81
N GLN A 70 3.90 1.70 18.09
CA GLN A 70 3.64 0.54 17.22
C GLN A 70 3.27 0.96 15.80
N ARG A 71 2.39 1.95 15.65
CA ARG A 71 1.98 2.48 14.34
C ARG A 71 3.13 3.15 13.61
N LYS A 72 4.00 3.86 14.32
CA LYS A 72 5.20 4.47 13.75
C LYS A 72 6.15 3.40 13.19
N ALA A 73 6.38 2.33 13.95
CA ALA A 73 7.20 1.20 13.49
C ALA A 73 6.59 0.50 12.27
N GLU A 74 5.26 0.30 12.24
CA GLU A 74 4.55 -0.27 11.10
C GLU A 74 4.67 0.60 9.84
N ILE A 75 4.55 1.92 9.98
CA ILE A 75 4.73 2.87 8.86
C ILE A 75 6.16 2.80 8.32
N GLU A 76 7.16 2.71 9.19
CA GLU A 76 8.56 2.61 8.77
C GLU A 76 8.83 1.30 7.99
N GLN A 77 8.28 0.18 8.46
CA GLN A 77 8.35 -1.10 7.75
C GLN A 77 7.67 -1.02 6.38
N LEU A 78 6.44 -0.50 6.31
CA LEU A 78 5.71 -0.35 5.06
C LEU A 78 6.41 0.57 4.06
N ASN A 79 7.06 1.63 4.55
CA ASN A 79 7.85 2.53 3.71
C ASN A 79 9.08 1.82 3.13
N SER A 80 9.80 1.05 3.95
CA SER A 80 10.95 0.24 3.51
C SER A 80 10.53 -0.78 2.44
N THR A 81 9.44 -1.52 2.68
CA THR A 81 8.91 -2.48 1.69
C THR A 81 8.48 -1.78 0.40
N ASN A 82 7.79 -0.64 0.48
CA ASN A 82 7.42 0.14 -0.71
C ASN A 82 8.63 0.62 -1.50
N GLN A 83 9.70 1.01 -0.82
CA GLN A 83 10.94 1.42 -1.46
C GLN A 83 11.58 0.24 -2.22
N SER A 84 11.67 -0.93 -1.59
CA SER A 84 12.18 -2.14 -2.25
C SER A 84 11.35 -2.50 -3.48
N LEU A 85 10.02 -2.52 -3.36
CA LEU A 85 9.13 -2.84 -4.49
C LEU A 85 9.26 -1.84 -5.64
N ARG A 86 9.51 -0.56 -5.35
CA ARG A 86 9.77 0.44 -6.39
C ARG A 86 11.10 0.18 -7.10
N GLN A 87 12.15 -0.17 -6.36
CA GLN A 87 13.44 -0.54 -6.95
C GLN A 87 13.35 -1.79 -7.82
N ASP A 88 12.62 -2.81 -7.36
CA ASP A 88 12.40 -4.04 -8.13
C ASP A 88 11.62 -3.75 -9.42
N ARG A 89 10.55 -2.94 -9.33
CA ARG A 89 9.76 -2.51 -10.49
C ARG A 89 10.63 -1.77 -11.51
N ASP A 90 11.46 -0.84 -11.05
CA ASP A 90 12.32 -0.04 -11.94
C ASP A 90 13.37 -0.94 -12.61
N THR A 91 13.96 -1.87 -11.86
CA THR A 91 14.90 -2.89 -12.37
C THR A 91 14.25 -3.76 -13.45
N VAL A 92 13.05 -4.29 -13.19
CA VAL A 92 12.31 -5.11 -14.15
C VAL A 92 11.96 -4.30 -15.40
N SER A 93 11.55 -3.04 -15.24
CA SER A 93 11.26 -2.14 -16.37
C SER A 93 12.48 -1.94 -17.26
N GLU A 94 13.66 -1.72 -16.68
CA GLU A 94 14.91 -1.58 -17.44
C GLU A 94 15.29 -2.87 -18.19
N LEU A 95 15.14 -4.03 -17.54
CA LEU A 95 15.40 -5.33 -18.17
C LEU A 95 14.46 -5.57 -19.35
N LEU A 96 13.17 -5.31 -19.19
CA LEU A 96 12.18 -5.44 -20.26
C LEU A 96 12.49 -4.54 -21.46
N VAL A 97 12.96 -3.31 -21.22
CA VAL A 97 13.37 -2.40 -22.30
C VAL A 97 14.60 -2.96 -23.04
N LYS A 98 15.58 -3.50 -22.32
CA LYS A 98 16.77 -4.12 -22.91
C LYS A 98 16.40 -5.35 -23.75
N GLU A 99 15.59 -6.26 -23.22
CA GLU A 99 15.13 -7.44 -23.95
C GLU A 99 14.33 -7.07 -25.20
N ARG A 100 13.42 -6.09 -25.10
CA ARG A 100 12.65 -5.60 -26.26
C ARG A 100 13.57 -5.07 -27.37
N LYS A 101 14.63 -4.35 -27.01
CA LYS A 101 15.61 -3.85 -27.96
C LYS A 101 16.37 -5.00 -28.63
N GLN A 102 16.87 -5.95 -27.85
CA GLN A 102 17.58 -7.13 -28.37
C GLN A 102 16.69 -7.97 -29.30
N ASN A 103 15.44 -8.19 -28.91
CA ASN A 103 14.47 -8.92 -29.73
C ASN A 103 14.18 -8.20 -31.05
N ALA A 104 14.06 -6.86 -31.04
CA ALA A 104 13.86 -6.09 -32.25
C ALA A 104 15.08 -6.17 -33.19
N GLU A 105 16.29 -6.12 -32.64
CA GLU A 105 17.53 -6.30 -33.41
C GLU A 105 17.61 -7.69 -34.05
N GLU A 106 17.28 -8.74 -33.30
CA GLU A 106 17.29 -10.11 -33.83
C GLU A 106 16.20 -10.34 -34.89
N ILE A 107 14.99 -9.79 -34.70
CA ILE A 107 13.93 -9.83 -35.72
C ILE A 107 14.41 -9.17 -37.01
N ASN A 108 15.06 -8.00 -36.94
CA ASN A 108 15.59 -7.32 -38.11
C ASN A 108 16.67 -8.15 -38.82
N ARG A 109 17.56 -8.78 -38.05
CA ARG A 109 18.60 -9.67 -38.57
C ARG A 109 18.00 -10.87 -39.30
N LEU A 110 17.05 -11.56 -38.68
CA LEU A 110 16.36 -12.71 -39.27
C LEU A 110 15.58 -12.32 -40.54
N ASN A 111 14.92 -11.17 -40.54
CA ASN A 111 14.25 -10.64 -41.72
C ASN A 111 15.22 -10.39 -42.89
N GLY A 112 16.44 -9.90 -42.59
CA GLY A 112 17.49 -9.75 -43.60
C GLY A 112 17.89 -11.10 -44.22
N ILE A 113 18.16 -12.10 -43.38
CA ILE A 113 18.50 -13.46 -43.83
C ILE A 113 17.36 -14.07 -44.67
N ILE A 114 16.10 -13.91 -44.23
CA ILE A 114 14.93 -14.40 -44.98
C ILE A 114 14.83 -13.73 -46.35
N ALA A 115 15.10 -12.43 -46.45
CA ALA A 115 15.06 -11.71 -47.73
C ALA A 115 16.13 -12.23 -48.70
N GLU A 116 17.35 -12.48 -48.21
CA GLU A 116 18.44 -13.08 -49.00
C GLU A 116 18.08 -14.49 -49.46
N CYS A 117 17.62 -15.36 -48.55
CA CYS A 117 17.21 -16.72 -48.90
C CYS A 117 16.06 -16.75 -49.93
N ARG A 118 15.12 -15.81 -49.87
CA ARG A 118 14.04 -15.68 -50.86
C ARG A 118 14.61 -15.34 -52.24
N LYS A 119 15.49 -14.34 -52.31
CA LYS A 119 16.14 -13.97 -53.57
C LYS A 119 16.91 -15.14 -54.19
N ASP A 120 17.70 -15.85 -53.39
CA ASP A 120 18.44 -17.02 -53.84
C ASP A 120 17.51 -18.15 -54.32
N SER A 121 16.34 -18.30 -53.68
CA SER A 121 15.33 -19.27 -54.10
C SER A 121 14.72 -18.88 -55.44
N ASP A 122 14.33 -17.61 -55.60
CA ASP A 122 13.76 -17.08 -56.84
C ASP A 122 14.76 -17.24 -58.00
N ASP A 123 16.03 -16.88 -57.78
CA ASP A 123 17.11 -17.01 -58.78
C ASP A 123 17.29 -18.48 -59.22
N LYS A 124 17.24 -19.43 -58.29
CA LYS A 124 17.28 -20.87 -58.60
C LYS A 124 16.05 -21.33 -59.35
N GLU A 125 14.87 -20.83 -59.01
CA GLU A 125 13.62 -21.17 -59.68
C GLU A 125 13.64 -20.71 -61.15
N TYR A 126 14.16 -19.50 -61.42
CA TYR A 126 14.42 -19.04 -62.79
C TYR A 126 15.39 -19.95 -63.55
N GLN A 127 16.50 -20.37 -62.92
CA GLN A 127 17.48 -21.27 -63.55
C GLN A 127 16.87 -22.63 -63.88
N ILE A 128 16.08 -23.20 -62.96
CA ILE A 128 15.37 -24.47 -63.17
C ILE A 128 14.41 -24.35 -64.36
N GLN A 129 13.66 -23.24 -64.43
CA GLN A 129 12.72 -23.00 -65.53
C GLN A 129 13.43 -22.87 -66.88
N ASP A 130 14.56 -22.17 -66.93
CA ASP A 130 15.37 -22.05 -68.15
C ASP A 130 15.93 -23.41 -68.59
N MET A 131 16.53 -24.17 -67.67
CA MET A 131 17.01 -25.52 -67.94
C MET A 131 15.89 -26.44 -68.45
N ALA A 132 14.70 -26.38 -67.84
CA ALA A 132 13.55 -27.15 -68.28
C ALA A 132 13.13 -26.81 -69.73
N ASN A 133 13.14 -25.52 -70.08
CA ASN A 133 12.86 -25.05 -71.44
C ASN A 133 13.92 -25.52 -72.45
N GLN A 134 15.21 -25.47 -72.08
CA GLN A 134 16.30 -25.97 -72.93
C GLN A 134 16.15 -27.48 -73.18
N ILE A 135 15.86 -28.26 -72.14
CA ILE A 135 15.60 -29.71 -72.26
C ILE A 135 14.42 -29.95 -73.23
N LEU A 136 13.36 -29.15 -73.14
CA LEU A 136 12.19 -29.29 -74.02
C LEU A 136 12.54 -29.01 -75.48
N LYS A 137 13.34 -27.96 -75.75
CA LYS A 137 13.84 -27.66 -77.11
C LYS A 137 14.72 -28.78 -77.65
N LEU A 138 15.66 -29.28 -76.86
CA LEU A 138 16.54 -30.38 -77.24
C LEU A 138 15.74 -31.66 -77.52
N LYS A 139 14.73 -31.97 -76.70
CA LYS A 139 13.82 -33.10 -76.93
C LYS A 139 13.08 -32.98 -78.26
N ALA A 140 12.60 -31.79 -78.62
CA ALA A 140 11.95 -31.56 -79.92
C ALA A 140 12.93 -31.76 -81.09
N GLN A 141 14.15 -31.20 -81.01
CA GLN A 141 15.16 -31.38 -82.05
C GLN A 141 15.56 -32.86 -82.24
N VAL A 142 15.67 -33.62 -81.15
CA VAL A 142 15.95 -35.07 -81.23
C VAL A 142 14.80 -35.81 -81.91
N TYR A 143 13.55 -35.43 -81.62
CA TYR A 143 12.38 -36.02 -82.26
C TYR A 143 12.40 -35.80 -83.78
N ASP A 144 12.67 -34.57 -84.22
CA ASP A 144 12.77 -34.20 -85.65
C ASP A 144 13.92 -34.90 -86.40
N LEU A 145 14.94 -35.41 -85.67
CA LEU A 145 16.09 -36.12 -86.25
C LEU A 145 15.93 -37.65 -86.22
N THR A 146 15.00 -38.18 -85.43
CA THR A 146 14.84 -39.64 -85.23
C THR A 146 13.54 -40.21 -85.83
N PHE A 147 12.64 -39.35 -86.34
CA PHE A 147 11.42 -39.71 -87.07
C PHE A 147 11.26 -38.85 -88.32
#